data_AF-A0A350ERM4-F1
#
_entry.id   AF-A0A350ERM4-F1
#
_cell.length_a   1.000
_cell.length_b   1.000
_cell.length_c   1.000
_cell.angle_alpha   90.00
_cell.angle_beta   90.00
_cell.angle_gamma   90.00
#
_symmetry.space_group_name_H-M   'P 1'
#
loop_
_entity.id
_entity.type
_entity.pdbx_description
1 polymer ?
#
loop_
_entity_poly.entity_id
_entity_poly.type
_entity_poly.pdbx_seq_one_letter_code
_entity_poly.pdbx_strand_id
1 'polypeptide(L)'
;LQIKRALEPIKGVAAVRVRGGLEEEIHVLLDEQKLLRSGLSIQTVIDRLRQENINVAGGTIREGKAEYMVRTLNEFENLAEMEDTVVARLE
;
A
#
# COMPACT_ATOMS: atom_id res chain seq x y z
N LEU A 1 -7.36 -1.78 -17.19
CA LEU A 1 -6.77 -3.14 -16.97
C LEU A 1 -7.73 -4.31 -17.21
N GLN A 2 -9.06 -4.16 -17.01
CA GLN A 2 -10.03 -5.25 -17.19
C GLN A 2 -10.03 -5.87 -18.59
N ILE A 3 -9.84 -5.07 -19.65
CA ILE A 3 -9.79 -5.55 -21.04
C ILE A 3 -8.61 -6.52 -21.29
N LYS A 4 -7.44 -6.24 -20.71
CA LYS A 4 -6.27 -7.13 -20.84
C LYS A 4 -6.54 -8.49 -20.19
N ARG A 5 -7.05 -8.47 -18.95
CA ARG A 5 -7.37 -9.69 -18.18
C ARG A 5 -8.43 -10.57 -18.85
N ALA A 6 -9.38 -9.96 -19.57
CA ALA A 6 -10.41 -10.70 -20.30
C ALA A 6 -9.89 -11.39 -21.57
N LEU A 7 -8.87 -10.84 -22.22
CA LEU A 7 -8.34 -11.32 -23.50
C LEU A 7 -7.17 -12.31 -23.37
N GLU A 8 -6.37 -12.22 -22.29
CA GLU A 8 -5.26 -13.13 -22.01
C GLU A 8 -5.62 -14.63 -21.98
N PRO A 9 -6.75 -15.07 -21.40
CA PRO A 9 -7.07 -16.50 -21.33
C PRO A 9 -7.69 -17.08 -22.61
N ILE A 10 -7.92 -16.27 -23.65
CA ILE A 10 -8.54 -16.74 -24.90
C ILE A 10 -7.54 -17.62 -25.68
N LYS A 11 -7.97 -18.84 -26.01
CA LYS A 11 -7.15 -19.81 -26.76
C LYS A 11 -6.70 -19.22 -28.10
N GLY A 12 -5.39 -19.20 -28.36
CA GLY A 12 -4.78 -18.66 -29.57
C GLY A 12 -4.20 -17.24 -29.41
N VAL A 13 -4.38 -16.61 -28.26
CA VAL A 13 -3.74 -15.32 -27.95
C VAL A 13 -2.35 -15.55 -27.37
N ALA A 14 -1.31 -15.08 -28.06
CA ALA A 14 0.07 -15.21 -27.60
C ALA A 14 0.45 -14.12 -26.58
N ALA A 15 -0.02 -12.89 -26.76
CA ALA A 15 0.19 -11.79 -25.80
C ALA A 15 -0.80 -10.64 -26.06
N VAL A 16 -1.28 -10.01 -24.98
CA VAL A 16 -2.07 -8.77 -25.04
C VAL A 16 -1.22 -7.63 -24.47
N ARG A 17 -0.97 -6.59 -25.28
CA ARG A 17 -0.25 -5.39 -24.86
C ARG A 17 -1.21 -4.21 -24.81
N VAL A 18 -1.33 -3.58 -23.65
CA VAL A 18 -2.04 -2.31 -23.50
C VAL A 18 -1.04 -1.20 -23.77
N ARG A 19 -1.40 -0.23 -24.62
CA ARG A 19 -0.62 0.99 -24.86
C ARG A 19 -1.50 2.19 -24.54
N GLY A 20 -0.96 3.14 -23.78
CA GLY A 20 -1.71 4.29 -23.27
C GLY A 20 -2.62 3.92 -22.08
N GLY A 21 -3.35 4.92 -21.59
CA GLY A 21 -4.15 4.85 -20.36
C GLY A 21 -3.59 5.79 -19.28
N LEU A 22 -4.38 5.97 -18.23
CA LEU A 22 -3.94 6.62 -17.00
C LEU A 22 -3.53 5.51 -16.02
N GLU A 23 -2.37 5.67 -15.39
CA GLU A 23 -2.02 4.89 -14.21
C GLU A 23 -2.67 5.55 -13.00
N GLU A 24 -3.24 4.72 -12.13
CA GLU A 24 -3.83 5.21 -10.89
C GLU A 24 -2.70 5.47 -9.90
N GLU A 25 -2.56 6.73 -9.49
CA GLU A 25 -1.54 7.18 -8.54
C GLU A 25 -2.19 7.99 -7.42
N ILE A 26 -1.70 7.78 -6.19
CA ILE A 26 -2.09 8.59 -5.03
C ILE A 26 -0.96 9.57 -4.74
N HIS A 27 -1.27 10.87 -4.83
CA HIS A 27 -0.32 11.94 -4.62
C HIS A 27 -0.50 12.51 -3.21
N VAL A 28 0.54 12.37 -2.37
CA VAL A 28 0.55 12.93 -1.02
C VAL A 28 1.21 14.30 -1.05
N LEU A 29 0.41 15.36 -0.96
CA LEU A 29 0.87 16.74 -0.96
C LEU A 29 1.17 17.20 0.47
N LEU A 30 2.44 17.52 0.74
CA LEU A 30 2.91 17.92 2.06
C LEU A 30 2.97 19.44 2.19
N ASP A 31 2.48 19.96 3.32
CA ASP A 31 2.63 21.37 3.70
C ASP A 31 3.96 21.55 4.46
N GLU A 32 4.96 22.09 3.76
CA GLU A 32 6.30 22.32 4.29
C GLU A 32 6.29 23.19 5.57
N GLN A 33 5.41 24.19 5.64
CA GLN A 33 5.36 25.07 6.81
C GLN A 33 4.83 24.33 8.05
N LYS A 34 3.84 23.44 7.90
CA LYS A 34 3.35 22.59 9.00
C LYS A 34 4.41 21.61 9.47
N LEU A 35 5.16 21.01 8.56
CA LEU A 35 6.24 20.09 8.88
C LEU A 35 7.35 20.78 9.68
N LEU A 36 7.80 21.96 9.22
CA LEU A 36 8.82 22.76 9.92
C LEU A 36 8.39 23.15 11.33
N ARG A 37 7.14 23.60 11.52
CA ARG A 37 6.60 23.94 12.85
C ARG A 37 6.53 22.74 13.78
N SER A 38 6.36 21.53 13.23
CA SER A 38 6.27 20.28 13.99
C SER A 38 7.64 19.62 14.20
N GLY A 39 8.72 20.19 13.66
CA GLY A 39 10.07 19.58 13.68
C GLY A 39 10.17 18.30 12.85
N LEU A 40 9.23 18.05 11.94
CA LEU A 40 9.18 16.83 11.14
C LEU A 40 9.88 17.04 9.79
N SER A 41 10.65 16.04 9.37
CA SER A 41 11.22 16.02 8.03
C SER A 41 10.26 15.39 7.03
N ILE A 42 10.36 15.80 5.76
CA ILE A 42 9.64 15.14 4.65
C ILE A 42 9.98 13.65 4.60
N GLN A 43 11.25 13.30 4.86
CA GLN A 43 11.71 11.92 4.88
C GLN A 43 10.98 11.08 5.92
N THR A 44 10.69 11.64 7.10
CA THR A 44 9.91 10.97 8.15
C THR A 44 8.52 10.59 7.66
N VAL A 45 7.84 11.48 6.92
CA VAL A 45 6.51 11.20 6.36
C VAL A 45 6.59 10.07 5.33
N ILE A 46 7.56 10.13 4.42
CA ILE A 46 7.78 9.11 3.38
C ILE A 46 8.02 7.74 4.01
N ASP A 47 8.90 7.66 5.01
CA ASP A 47 9.24 6.40 5.64
C ASP A 47 8.08 5.84 6.45
N ARG A 48 7.26 6.70 7.08
CA ARG A 48 6.06 6.26 7.78
C ARG A 48 5.03 5.66 6.83
N LEU A 49 4.71 6.36 5.74
CA LEU A 49 3.78 5.86 4.72
C LEU A 49 4.27 4.54 4.12
N ARG A 50 5.58 4.40 3.91
CA ARG A 50 6.16 3.14 3.43
C ARG A 50 6.00 2.00 4.43
N GLN A 51 6.18 2.25 5.72
CA GLN A 51 6.06 1.22 6.77
C GLN A 51 4.63 0.72 6.96
N GLU A 52 3.63 1.58 6.79
CA GLU A 52 2.21 1.21 6.90
C GLU A 52 1.69 0.46 5.66
N ASN A 53 2.43 0.49 4.55
CA ASN A 53 2.08 -0.21 3.31
C ASN A 53 2.92 -1.49 3.12
N ILE A 54 3.10 -2.29 4.19
CA ILE A 54 3.84 -3.57 4.15
C ILE A 54 3.01 -4.71 4.73
N ASN A 55 2.54 -5.60 3.87
CA ASN A 55 1.96 -6.89 4.25
C ASN A 55 3.06 -7.93 4.49
N VAL A 56 3.42 -8.17 5.76
CA VAL A 56 4.42 -9.18 6.17
C VAL A 56 3.70 -10.42 6.70
N ALA A 57 4.16 -11.61 6.29
CA ALA A 57 3.70 -12.87 6.88
C ALA A 57 4.20 -12.98 8.33
N GLY A 58 3.28 -13.10 9.27
CA GLY A 58 3.55 -13.28 10.71
C GLY A 58 3.88 -14.71 11.11
N GLY A 59 3.87 -15.65 10.16
CA GLY A 59 4.19 -17.07 10.37
C GLY A 59 2.96 -17.95 10.63
N THR A 60 3.16 -19.14 11.17
CA THR A 60 2.07 -20.04 11.57
C THR A 60 2.09 -20.31 13.07
N ILE A 61 0.92 -20.19 13.71
CA ILE A 61 0.69 -20.59 15.10
C ILE A 61 0.04 -21.97 15.08
N ARG A 62 0.60 -22.93 15.83
CA ARG A 62 0.00 -24.26 15.99
C ARG A 62 -0.64 -24.38 17.35
N GLU A 63 -1.93 -24.74 17.37
CA GLU A 63 -2.67 -25.05 18.58
C GLU A 63 -3.28 -26.45 18.45
N GLY A 64 -2.70 -27.42 19.16
CA GLY A 64 -3.11 -28.82 19.08
C GLY A 64 -2.91 -29.41 17.67
N LYS A 65 -4.01 -29.68 16.96
CA LYS A 65 -4.02 -30.16 15.56
C LYS A 65 -4.32 -29.05 14.55
N ALA A 66 -4.60 -27.83 14.99
CA ALA A 66 -4.91 -26.70 14.11
C ALA A 66 -3.64 -25.86 13.86
N GLU A 67 -3.49 -25.39 12.61
CA GLU A 67 -2.43 -24.47 12.19
C GLU A 67 -3.08 -23.20 11.65
N TYR A 68 -2.81 -22.08 12.30
CA TYR A 68 -3.31 -20.76 11.94
C TYR A 68 -2.20 -19.96 11.27
N MET A 69 -2.44 -19.49 10.05
CA MET A 69 -1.53 -18.56 9.39
C MET A 69 -1.80 -17.14 9.89
N VAL A 70 -0.79 -16.51 10.47
CA VAL A 70 -0.84 -15.13 10.91
C VAL A 70 -0.16 -14.27 9.85
N ARG A 71 -0.80 -13.16 9.48
CA ARG A 71 -0.24 -12.14 8.60
C ARG A 71 -0.63 -10.77 9.15
N THR A 72 0.25 -9.78 8.97
CA THR A 72 -0.16 -8.39 9.17
C THR A 72 -1.01 -7.96 7.98
N LEU A 73 -2.08 -7.22 8.25
CA LEU A 73 -2.88 -6.53 7.25
C LEU A 73 -2.53 -5.05 7.37
N ASN A 74 -1.41 -4.67 6.76
CA ASN A 74 -0.92 -3.29 6.74
C ASN A 74 -0.77 -2.90 5.28
N GLU A 75 -1.91 -2.71 4.62
CA GLU A 75 -2.03 -2.08 3.32
C GLU A 75 -3.18 -1.07 3.40
N PHE A 76 -3.05 0.05 2.69
CA PHE A 76 -4.13 1.03 2.63
C PHE A 76 -5.24 0.50 1.73
N GLU A 77 -6.42 0.25 2.31
CA GLU A 77 -7.60 -0.15 1.53
C GLU A 77 -8.33 1.06 0.93
N ASN A 78 -8.15 2.24 1.53
CA ASN A 78 -8.79 3.48 1.10
C ASN A 78 -7.95 4.73 1.43
N LEU A 79 -8.35 5.86 0.86
CA LEU A 79 -7.66 7.15 1.06
C LEU A 79 -7.75 7.67 2.51
N ALA A 80 -8.83 7.36 3.23
CA ALA A 80 -9.02 7.84 4.59
C ALA A 80 -8.01 7.21 5.55
N GLU A 81 -7.72 5.92 5.40
CA GLU A 81 -6.65 5.24 6.16
C GLU A 81 -5.27 5.86 5.93
N MET A 82 -5.01 6.30 4.69
CA MET A 82 -3.76 6.99 4.37
C MET A 82 -3.71 8.39 4.99
N GLU A 83 -4.83 9.11 5.02
CA GLU A 83 -4.94 10.44 5.64
C GLU A 83 -4.77 10.38 7.17
N ASP A 84 -5.33 9.36 7.82
CA ASP A 84 -5.26 9.14 9.27
C ASP A 84 -3.92 8.54 9.74
N THR A 85 -2.96 8.35 8.83
CA THR A 85 -1.65 7.79 9.18
C THR A 85 -0.90 8.70 10.15
N VAL A 86 -0.66 8.17 11.36
CA VAL A 86 0.11 8.88 12.38
C VAL A 86 1.57 8.96 11.98
N VAL A 87 2.03 10.16 11.61
CA VAL A 87 3.43 10.43 11.22
C VAL A 87 4.37 10.53 12.42
N ALA A 88 3.94 11.19 13.49
CA ALA A 88 4.72 11.34 14.71
C ALA A 88 3.83 11.63 15.91
N ARG A 89 4.29 11.27 17.10
CA ARG A 89 3.70 11.69 18.37
C ARG A 89 4.67 12.66 19.04
N LEU A 90 4.27 13.92 19.14
CA LEU A 90 5.03 14.94 19.87
C LEU A 90 4.62 14.85 21.34
N GLU A 91 5.59 14.67 22.22
CA GLU A 91 5.40 14.80 23.68
C GLU A 91 5.66 16.24 24.12
#